data_AF-A0A8E2UB38-F1
#
_entry.id   AF-A0A8E2UB38-F1
#
_cell.length_a   1.000
_cell.length_b   1.000
_cell.length_c   1.000
_cell.angle_alpha   90.00
_cell.angle_beta   90.00
_cell.angle_gamma   90.00
#
_symmetry.space_group_name_H-M   'P 1'
#
loop_
_entity.id
_entity.type
_entity.pdbx_description
1 polymer ?
#
loop_
_entity_poly.entity_id
_entity_poly.type
_entity_poly.pdbx_seq_one_letter_code
_entity_poly.pdbx_strand_id
1 'polypeptide(L)'
;MKKLLSIFGATSLVATSGTFVLRNNNNINLNYENKEDVSGKTLEKNTISIMSVSSKIHELAKSKTFKSIEDAENEIINNKLEGTQIKTKDSDSVISDSDGNDIINDYVSISFEASLLDDYQWDNDWTEGVVEITTAVKIDNREVKEPLEVSKIFDSLYTEVPATDDKVAHKRYFYDLHKAIVEILNTNFQDGEIINVKLKDPLKDSTFINEEVSFVVEVMLKKKWKWNNNLPSSINTFEFKLKVDQRTEVQFENIKEDILSKISNSKKYYSESEAIDAINNYKNTSEIEQIKNGDIELEIQEKSYSQDYPLSTKEFEIVVKLNSEKIKWSDETISDKKIDLSTTIDTRQVVKKQEVEKILQNIVNDQNQFNTEGDLINVLNNTTIGDGVNIGKIEINIINNEANVDIQILMDSKHRWDDEDDNNKDWTLNLKTKIEDTRIDLSSVKQKINEELNSQNFNSQDEIKNYIANSLKYTGLKISDISIEGDKESQWLVSLKLVLDLKYTWIDLSKDEKEILMVVS
;
A
#
# COMPACT_ATOMS: atom_id res chain seq x y z
N MET A 1 35.78 -6.22 -8.93
CA MET A 1 36.63 -5.80 -10.07
C MET A 1 36.08 -4.49 -10.61
N LYS A 2 36.90 -3.44 -10.64
CA LYS A 2 36.74 -2.13 -11.32
C LYS A 2 35.74 -1.08 -10.78
N LYS A 3 36.38 -0.02 -10.22
CA LYS A 3 36.14 1.42 -10.44
C LYS A 3 34.91 2.07 -9.79
N LEU A 4 35.08 2.50 -8.53
CA LEU A 4 34.45 3.72 -8.04
C LEU A 4 35.47 4.85 -8.10
N LEU A 5 35.10 5.90 -8.83
CA LEU A 5 35.93 7.05 -9.17
C LEU A 5 36.28 7.85 -7.92
N SER A 6 37.58 7.90 -7.64
CA SER A 6 38.23 8.98 -6.92
C SER A 6 38.12 10.26 -7.76
N ILE A 7 37.07 11.05 -7.57
CA ILE A 7 37.03 12.47 -7.95
C ILE A 7 36.88 13.27 -6.66
N PHE A 8 38.02 13.50 -6.01
CA PHE A 8 38.28 14.75 -5.31
C PHE A 8 39.68 15.14 -5.75
N GLY A 9 39.71 15.99 -6.78
CA GLY A 9 40.93 16.62 -7.23
C GLY A 9 41.54 17.35 -6.05
N ALA A 10 42.71 16.90 -5.64
CA ALA A 10 43.66 17.71 -4.91
C ALA A 10 44.05 18.90 -5.79
N THR A 11 43.20 19.92 -5.84
CA THR A 11 43.72 21.29 -5.92
C THR A 11 44.23 21.59 -4.53
N SER A 12 45.48 21.17 -4.28
CA SER A 12 46.33 21.87 -3.34
C SER A 12 46.26 23.35 -3.74
N LEU A 13 45.45 24.12 -3.02
CA LEU A 13 45.64 25.55 -2.93
C LEU A 13 47.08 25.71 -2.45
N VAL A 14 47.96 26.02 -3.40
CA VAL A 14 49.31 26.46 -3.13
C VAL A 14 49.12 27.65 -2.21
N ALA A 15 49.32 27.44 -0.92
CA ALA A 15 49.70 28.49 -0.01
C ALA A 15 50.96 29.07 -0.64
N THR A 16 50.78 30.09 -1.46
CA THR A 16 51.85 31.03 -1.75
C THR A 16 52.04 31.77 -0.44
N SER A 17 52.74 31.12 0.48
CA SER A 17 53.57 31.79 1.46
C SER A 17 54.64 32.52 0.65
N GLY A 18 54.22 33.63 0.03
CA GLY A 18 55.14 34.71 -0.30
C GLY A 18 55.62 35.20 1.04
N THR A 19 56.74 34.65 1.50
CA THR A 19 57.55 35.21 2.56
C THR A 19 58.03 36.58 2.07
N PHE A 20 57.16 37.57 2.17
CA PHE A 20 57.62 38.94 2.25
C PHE A 20 58.20 39.09 3.64
N VAL A 21 59.52 38.99 3.71
CA VAL A 21 60.30 39.56 4.79
C VAL A 21 60.06 41.07 4.73
N LEU A 22 58.99 41.54 5.35
CA LEU A 22 58.94 42.92 5.81
C LEU A 22 60.00 42.99 6.89
N ARG A 23 61.14 43.62 6.54
CA ARG A 23 62.08 44.11 7.55
C ARG A 23 61.24 44.88 8.56
N ASN A 24 61.38 44.49 9.82
CA ASN A 24 60.91 45.23 10.97
C ASN A 24 61.67 46.58 10.96
N ASN A 25 61.22 47.52 10.13
CA ASN A 25 61.84 48.82 9.98
C ASN A 25 61.32 49.68 11.13
N ASN A 26 61.82 49.40 12.34
CA ASN A 26 61.79 50.35 13.43
C ASN A 26 62.75 51.47 13.03
N ASN A 27 62.25 52.48 12.32
CA ASN A 27 63.03 53.62 11.92
C ASN A 27 62.64 54.81 12.80
N ILE A 28 63.65 55.40 13.43
CA ILE A 28 63.56 56.73 14.03
C ILE A 28 64.18 57.67 13.01
N ASN A 29 63.39 58.57 12.45
CA ASN A 29 63.90 59.59 11.54
C ASN A 29 63.98 60.90 12.31
N LEU A 30 65.20 61.41 12.50
CA LEU A 30 65.44 62.67 13.18
C LEU A 30 65.46 63.77 12.11
N ASN A 31 64.40 64.57 12.05
CA ASN A 31 64.32 65.71 11.15
C ASN A 31 64.83 66.96 11.89
N TYR A 32 65.91 67.55 11.39
CA TYR A 32 66.51 68.75 11.98
C TYR A 32 66.02 69.97 11.21
N GLU A 33 65.10 70.75 11.79
CA GLU A 33 64.83 72.11 11.33
C GLU A 33 65.72 73.09 12.11
N ASN A 34 66.70 73.69 11.43
CA ASN A 34 67.50 74.77 12.01
C ASN A 34 66.66 76.04 12.13
N LYS A 35 66.50 76.54 13.36
CA LYS A 35 66.18 77.96 13.60
C LYS A 35 67.22 78.60 14.52
N GLU A 36 67.45 79.88 14.25
CA GLU A 36 68.46 80.70 14.91
C GLU A 36 68.19 80.91 16.40
N ASP A 37 69.31 80.90 17.12
CA ASP A 37 69.55 81.08 18.54
C ASP A 37 68.75 82.22 19.19
N VAL A 38 67.92 81.89 20.19
CA VAL A 38 67.38 82.87 21.14
C VAL A 38 67.60 82.36 22.56
N SER A 39 68.74 82.78 23.13
CA SER A 39 69.05 82.56 24.55
C SER A 39 68.07 83.29 25.47
N GLY A 40 67.45 82.56 26.40
CA GLY A 40 66.60 83.15 27.44
C GLY A 40 66.07 82.14 28.46
N LYS A 41 66.68 82.15 29.66
CA LYS A 41 66.27 81.52 30.93
C LYS A 41 66.15 79.99 30.98
N THR A 42 67.10 79.36 31.67
CA THR A 42 67.06 77.99 32.17
C THR A 42 65.96 77.85 33.24
N LEU A 43 64.80 77.34 32.83
CA LEU A 43 63.92 76.56 33.71
C LEU A 43 64.55 75.17 33.89
N GLU A 44 64.49 74.59 35.09
CA GLU A 44 64.77 73.15 35.29
C GLU A 44 63.71 72.36 34.51
N LYS A 45 64.02 72.00 33.27
CA LYS A 45 63.14 71.21 32.42
C LYS A 45 63.33 69.73 32.74
N ASN A 46 62.22 69.00 32.83
CA ASN A 46 62.25 67.55 32.99
C ASN A 46 62.77 66.89 31.71
N THR A 47 63.78 66.02 31.82
CA THR A 47 64.37 65.34 30.66
C THR A 47 63.60 64.06 30.31
N ILE A 48 63.23 63.90 29.03
CA ILE A 48 62.56 62.70 28.48
C ILE A 48 63.44 62.04 27.42
N SER A 49 63.56 60.71 27.46
CA SER A 49 64.33 59.97 26.45
C SER A 49 63.55 59.66 25.17
N ILE A 50 64.15 59.98 24.02
CA ILE A 50 63.61 59.59 22.70
C ILE A 50 63.40 58.07 22.63
N MET A 51 64.34 57.31 23.17
CA MET A 51 64.25 55.84 23.21
C MET A 51 63.10 55.37 24.09
N SER A 52 62.81 56.06 25.20
CA SER A 52 61.65 55.74 26.05
C SER A 52 60.33 56.01 25.33
N VAL A 53 60.20 57.13 24.62
CA VAL A 53 59.01 57.45 23.82
C VAL A 53 58.82 56.43 22.70
N SER A 54 59.88 56.14 21.94
CA SER A 54 59.85 55.11 20.89
C SER A 54 59.50 53.74 21.45
N SER A 55 60.11 53.32 22.56
CA SER A 55 59.81 52.04 23.20
C SER A 55 58.36 51.96 23.64
N LYS A 56 57.80 53.04 24.18
CA LYS A 56 56.40 53.09 24.61
C LYS A 56 55.43 52.97 23.44
N ILE A 57 55.69 53.67 22.34
CA ILE A 57 54.88 53.56 21.11
C ILE A 57 54.92 52.13 20.56
N HIS A 58 56.10 51.52 20.48
CA HIS A 58 56.24 50.14 20.02
C HIS A 58 55.59 49.11 20.97
N GLU A 59 55.64 49.34 22.28
CA GLU A 59 54.98 48.52 23.29
C GLU A 59 53.46 48.55 23.09
N LEU A 60 52.88 49.75 22.97
CA LEU A 60 51.45 49.95 22.74
C LEU A 60 51.01 49.35 21.40
N ALA A 61 51.78 49.54 20.33
CA ALA A 61 51.51 48.98 19.00
C ALA A 61 51.48 47.44 18.98
N LYS A 62 52.24 46.78 19.86
CA LYS A 62 52.30 45.31 19.97
C LYS A 62 51.40 44.73 21.05
N SER A 63 50.73 45.58 21.82
CA SER A 63 49.96 45.15 23.00
C SER A 63 48.72 44.33 22.64
N LYS A 64 48.09 44.62 21.49
CA LYS A 64 46.87 43.96 21.03
C LYS A 64 46.71 44.09 19.51
N THR A 65 45.75 43.34 18.98
CA THR A 65 45.21 43.57 17.64
C THR A 65 44.12 44.65 17.73
N PHE A 66 44.20 45.67 16.90
CA PHE A 66 43.29 46.81 16.89
C PHE A 66 42.13 46.61 15.91
N LYS A 67 40.99 47.26 16.18
CA LYS A 67 39.79 47.15 15.34
C LYS A 67 39.82 48.06 14.11
N SER A 68 40.64 49.10 14.13
CA SER A 68 40.86 50.03 13.02
C SER A 68 42.20 50.74 13.17
N ILE A 69 42.62 51.47 12.14
CA ILE A 69 43.79 52.37 12.20
C ILE A 69 43.55 53.44 13.28
N GLU A 70 42.36 54.06 13.28
CA GLU A 70 41.97 55.08 14.25
C GLU A 70 41.98 54.58 15.71
N ASP A 71 41.56 53.34 15.96
CA ASP A 71 41.64 52.70 17.29
C ASP A 71 43.10 52.56 17.76
N ALA A 72 44.00 52.19 16.85
CA ALA A 72 45.43 52.10 17.14
C ALA A 72 46.07 53.47 17.40
N GLU A 73 45.74 54.47 16.57
CA GLU A 73 46.22 55.84 16.75
C GLU A 73 45.77 56.43 18.08
N ASN A 74 44.48 56.30 18.41
CA ASN A 74 43.91 56.80 19.66
C ASN A 74 44.55 56.11 20.87
N GLU A 75 44.79 54.80 20.83
CA GLU A 75 45.49 54.09 21.93
C GLU A 75 46.89 54.67 22.16
N ILE A 76 47.65 54.88 21.09
CA ILE A 76 49.04 55.36 21.15
C ILE A 76 49.09 56.82 21.60
N ILE A 77 48.20 57.67 21.09
CA ILE A 77 48.14 59.11 21.43
C ILE A 77 47.69 59.30 22.88
N ASN A 78 46.71 58.53 23.35
CA ASN A 78 46.14 58.68 24.70
C ASN A 78 46.99 58.06 25.80
N ASN A 79 47.81 57.04 25.50
CA ASN A 79 48.70 56.38 26.46
C ASN A 79 50.18 56.74 26.30
N LYS A 80 50.45 57.92 25.74
CA LYS A 80 51.78 58.49 25.58
C LYS A 80 52.50 58.74 26.92
N LEU A 81 53.83 58.91 26.88
CA LEU A 81 54.59 59.30 28.06
C LEU A 81 54.22 60.72 28.53
N GLU A 82 54.14 60.91 29.84
CA GLU A 82 53.91 62.24 30.44
C GLU A 82 54.97 63.23 29.95
N GLY A 83 54.54 64.46 29.65
CA GLY A 83 55.41 65.49 29.06
C GLY A 83 55.54 65.47 27.53
N THR A 84 54.90 64.51 26.84
CA THR A 84 54.93 64.40 25.37
C THR A 84 53.61 64.80 24.70
N GLN A 85 53.69 65.20 23.43
CA GLN A 85 52.58 65.33 22.49
C GLN A 85 52.84 64.45 21.27
N ILE A 86 51.89 63.57 20.93
CA ILE A 86 51.98 62.68 19.77
C ILE A 86 50.83 63.02 18.82
N LYS A 87 51.12 63.09 17.52
CA LYS A 87 50.13 63.20 16.44
C LYS A 87 50.51 62.28 15.27
N THR A 88 49.54 61.83 14.50
CA THR A 88 49.76 61.00 13.30
C THR A 88 50.25 61.86 12.13
N LYS A 89 51.22 61.38 11.34
CA LYS A 89 51.83 62.12 10.22
C LYS A 89 51.19 61.81 8.86
N ASP A 90 51.17 60.53 8.50
CA ASP A 90 50.50 59.95 7.33
C ASP A 90 50.53 58.43 7.51
N SER A 91 49.43 57.74 7.18
CA SER A 91 49.35 56.28 7.18
C SER A 91 49.42 55.79 5.74
N ASP A 92 50.49 55.07 5.37
CA ASP A 92 50.61 54.52 4.02
C ASP A 92 49.52 53.47 3.74
N SER A 93 48.99 53.58 2.52
CA SER A 93 47.75 53.02 1.99
C SER A 93 47.39 51.58 2.37
N VAL A 94 46.11 51.39 2.69
CA VAL A 94 45.40 50.11 2.75
C VAL A 94 45.27 49.53 1.33
N ILE A 95 45.49 48.22 1.21
CA ILE A 95 45.12 47.47 0.01
C ILE A 95 43.58 47.37 0.00
N SER A 96 42.92 48.21 -0.79
CA SER A 96 41.48 48.15 -1.05
C SER A 96 41.13 46.91 -1.88
N ASP A 97 40.07 46.19 -1.50
CA ASP A 97 39.52 45.11 -2.33
C ASP A 97 38.63 45.62 -3.47
N SER A 98 38.27 44.71 -4.38
CA SER A 98 37.52 45.01 -5.61
C SER A 98 36.06 45.42 -5.38
N ASP A 99 35.58 45.37 -4.13
CA ASP A 99 34.21 45.72 -3.74
C ASP A 99 34.14 47.02 -2.90
N GLY A 100 35.26 47.76 -2.82
CA GLY A 100 35.29 49.11 -2.22
C GLY A 100 35.19 49.15 -0.69
N ASN A 101 35.45 48.03 -0.01
CA ASN A 101 35.54 47.99 1.45
C ASN A 101 36.99 47.73 1.89
N ASP A 102 37.52 48.62 2.74
CA ASP A 102 38.86 48.50 3.32
C ASP A 102 38.89 47.44 4.43
N ILE A 103 38.84 46.15 4.09
CA ILE A 103 38.93 45.06 5.07
C ILE A 103 40.41 44.74 5.34
N ILE A 104 40.88 45.06 6.54
CA ILE A 104 42.26 44.89 7.00
C ILE A 104 42.32 43.73 7.99
N ASN A 105 43.13 42.73 7.67
CA ASN A 105 43.53 41.64 8.57
C ASN A 105 45.06 41.47 8.56
N ASP A 106 45.79 42.59 8.59
CA ASP A 106 47.25 42.58 8.47
C ASP A 106 47.93 43.63 9.36
N TYR A 107 49.27 43.61 9.34
CA TYR A 107 50.08 44.67 9.91
C TYR A 107 50.05 45.90 9.01
N VAL A 108 49.75 47.05 9.59
CA VAL A 108 49.77 48.36 8.93
C VAL A 108 50.88 49.20 9.56
N SER A 109 51.63 49.92 8.73
CA SER A 109 52.67 50.84 9.18
C SER A 109 52.04 52.21 9.47
N ILE A 110 52.23 52.71 10.69
CA ILE A 110 51.76 54.04 11.10
C ILE A 110 52.96 54.87 11.54
N SER A 111 53.04 56.11 11.03
CA SER A 111 54.06 57.08 11.42
C SER A 111 53.50 58.14 12.36
N PHE A 112 54.19 58.35 13.48
CA PHE A 112 53.84 59.29 14.53
C PHE A 112 54.90 60.40 14.63
N GLU A 113 54.45 61.63 14.84
CA GLU A 113 55.29 62.76 15.25
C GLU A 113 55.16 62.97 16.75
N ALA A 114 56.26 62.81 17.48
CA ALA A 114 56.37 63.04 18.91
C ALA A 114 57.10 64.36 19.18
N SER A 115 56.52 65.22 19.99
CA SER A 115 57.08 66.50 20.46
C SER A 115 56.93 66.61 21.98
N LEU A 116 57.57 67.62 22.58
CA LEU A 116 57.56 67.83 24.03
C LEU A 116 56.70 69.03 24.42
N LEU A 117 56.14 68.99 25.63
CA LEU A 117 55.53 70.15 26.27
C LEU A 117 56.61 71.16 26.72
N ASP A 118 56.24 72.44 26.89
CA ASP A 118 57.18 73.55 27.12
C ASP A 118 58.16 73.35 28.31
N ASP A 119 57.73 72.60 29.34
CA ASP A 119 58.50 72.31 30.56
C ASP A 119 59.45 71.09 30.45
N TYR A 120 59.56 70.48 29.27
CA TYR A 120 60.35 69.27 29.03
C TYR A 120 61.44 69.49 27.98
N GLN A 121 62.49 68.67 28.02
CA GLN A 121 63.56 68.63 27.02
C GLN A 121 63.94 67.19 26.67
N TRP A 122 64.44 66.96 25.46
CA TRP A 122 64.93 65.65 25.05
C TRP A 122 66.23 65.32 25.79
N ASP A 123 66.56 64.04 25.91
CA ASP A 123 67.84 63.54 26.44
C ASP A 123 69.03 63.74 25.48
N ASN A 124 68.78 64.38 24.32
CA ASN A 124 69.75 64.66 23.29
C ASN A 124 69.65 66.13 22.85
N ASP A 125 70.73 66.88 23.13
CA ASP A 125 70.85 68.33 22.90
C ASP A 125 70.73 68.76 21.43
N TRP A 126 70.77 67.82 20.47
CA TRP A 126 70.70 68.12 19.04
C TRP A 126 69.30 68.07 18.43
N THR A 127 68.28 67.67 19.21
CA THR A 127 66.93 67.43 18.68
C THR A 127 66.02 68.60 19.05
N GLU A 128 65.84 69.57 18.16
CA GLU A 128 64.86 70.64 18.35
C GLU A 128 63.51 70.25 17.73
N GLY A 129 62.49 70.13 18.59
CA GLY A 129 61.08 70.07 18.17
C GLY A 129 60.47 68.66 18.12
N VAL A 130 60.64 67.94 17.01
CA VAL A 130 59.78 66.79 16.66
C VAL A 130 60.60 65.57 16.25
N VAL A 131 60.24 64.40 16.77
CA VAL A 131 60.80 63.09 16.42
C VAL A 131 59.76 62.27 15.66
N GLU A 132 60.14 61.70 14.51
CA GLU A 132 59.29 60.78 13.76
C GLU A 132 59.56 59.33 14.16
N ILE A 133 58.49 58.61 14.50
CA ILE A 133 58.53 57.22 14.96
C ILE A 133 57.54 56.42 14.12
N THR A 134 58.04 55.48 13.32
CA THR A 134 57.20 54.54 12.55
C THR A 134 57.09 53.22 13.29
N THR A 135 55.88 52.67 13.37
CA THR A 135 55.61 51.37 14.01
C THR A 135 54.61 50.54 13.22
N ALA A 136 54.72 49.22 13.31
CA ALA A 136 53.78 48.29 12.70
C ALA A 136 52.70 47.88 13.72
N VAL A 137 51.43 48.11 13.41
CA VAL A 137 50.29 47.73 14.24
C VAL A 137 49.51 46.59 13.57
N LYS A 138 49.09 45.59 14.34
CA LYS A 138 48.21 44.54 13.80
C LYS A 138 46.77 45.02 13.83
N ILE A 139 46.11 45.05 12.68
CA ILE A 139 44.70 45.45 12.54
C ILE A 139 43.89 44.26 12.03
N ASP A 140 42.72 44.05 12.65
CA ASP A 140 41.73 43.08 12.20
C ASP A 140 40.31 43.65 12.35
N ASN A 141 39.85 44.33 11.31
CA ASN A 141 38.56 45.02 11.28
C ASN A 141 37.39 44.16 10.79
N ARG A 142 37.61 42.84 10.63
CA ARG A 142 36.54 41.90 10.30
C ARG A 142 35.49 41.87 11.42
N GLU A 143 34.22 41.80 11.02
CA GLU A 143 33.11 41.68 11.96
C GLU A 143 33.10 40.27 12.59
N VAL A 144 32.78 40.21 13.88
CA VAL A 144 32.78 38.96 14.65
C VAL A 144 31.45 38.23 14.48
N LYS A 145 31.51 36.91 14.23
CA LYS A 145 30.36 36.00 14.23
C LYS A 145 30.44 35.01 15.37
N GLU A 146 29.30 34.87 16.06
CA GLU A 146 29.15 33.87 17.11
C GLU A 146 28.86 32.49 16.52
N PRO A 147 29.58 31.43 16.93
CA PRO A 147 29.28 30.07 16.49
C PRO A 147 27.81 29.68 16.72
N LEU A 148 27.22 30.10 17.84
CA LEU A 148 25.83 29.78 18.18
C LEU A 148 24.80 30.44 17.24
N GLU A 149 25.12 31.60 16.66
CA GLU A 149 24.24 32.23 15.67
C GLU A 149 24.24 31.45 14.36
N VAL A 150 25.41 30.94 13.96
CA VAL A 150 25.56 30.15 12.74
C VAL A 150 24.97 28.76 12.92
N SER A 151 25.04 28.14 14.11
CA SER A 151 24.40 26.83 14.31
C SER A 151 22.89 26.85 14.09
N LYS A 152 22.23 27.99 14.32
CA LYS A 152 20.78 28.16 14.14
C LYS A 152 20.32 28.11 12.68
N ILE A 153 21.22 28.28 11.70
CA ILE A 153 20.84 28.17 10.28
C ILE A 153 20.35 26.76 9.94
N PHE A 154 20.81 25.75 10.69
CA PHE A 154 20.43 24.35 10.52
C PHE A 154 19.10 24.00 11.19
N ASP A 155 18.50 24.91 11.99
CA ASP A 155 17.26 24.68 12.73
C ASP A 155 16.08 24.29 11.83
N SER A 156 16.03 24.89 10.64
CA SER A 156 15.01 24.59 9.64
C SER A 156 15.03 23.14 9.14
N LEU A 157 16.17 22.46 9.22
CA LEU A 157 16.36 21.10 8.70
C LEU A 157 15.82 20.01 9.62
N TYR A 158 15.59 20.30 10.91
CA TYR A 158 15.08 19.34 11.89
C TYR A 158 13.76 19.78 12.54
N THR A 159 13.01 20.67 11.88
CA THR A 159 11.69 21.12 12.32
C THR A 159 10.70 19.97 12.49
N GLU A 160 9.87 20.05 13.53
CA GLU A 160 8.77 19.11 13.75
C GLU A 160 7.62 19.41 12.79
N VAL A 161 7.12 18.36 12.15
CA VAL A 161 5.87 18.38 11.41
C VAL A 161 4.75 18.21 12.44
N PRO A 162 3.83 19.17 12.55
CA PRO A 162 2.80 19.14 13.58
C PRO A 162 1.81 18.00 13.33
N ALA A 163 1.22 17.48 14.42
CA ALA A 163 0.14 16.51 14.34
C ALA A 163 -1.08 17.09 13.60
N THR A 164 -1.79 16.23 12.89
CA THR A 164 -3.12 16.51 12.34
C THR A 164 -4.11 15.49 12.89
N ASP A 165 -5.40 15.64 12.60
CA ASP A 165 -6.43 14.71 13.10
C ASP A 165 -6.15 13.24 12.74
N ASP A 166 -5.41 13.00 11.65
CA ASP A 166 -5.09 11.66 11.14
C ASP A 166 -3.60 11.29 11.26
N LYS A 167 -2.74 12.18 11.75
CA LYS A 167 -1.27 11.96 11.78
C LYS A 167 -0.65 12.41 13.09
N VAL A 168 0.24 11.58 13.63
CA VAL A 168 1.07 11.94 14.79
C VAL A 168 2.11 12.98 14.40
N ALA A 169 2.47 13.85 15.34
CA ALA A 169 3.60 14.76 15.15
C ALA A 169 4.89 13.95 14.99
N HIS A 170 5.74 14.36 14.05
CA HIS A 170 7.01 13.69 13.79
C HIS A 170 8.08 14.68 13.35
N LYS A 171 9.35 14.30 13.52
CA LYS A 171 10.47 15.11 13.02
C LYS A 171 10.53 15.03 11.50
N ARG A 172 10.77 16.15 10.82
CA ARG A 172 11.16 16.13 9.40
C ARG A 172 12.36 15.19 9.24
N TYR A 173 12.28 14.29 8.27
CA TYR A 173 13.30 13.29 8.04
C TYR A 173 13.70 13.24 6.57
N PHE A 174 14.89 12.69 6.31
CA PHE A 174 15.42 12.50 4.97
C PHE A 174 15.34 11.02 4.58
N TYR A 175 14.92 10.77 3.34
CA TYR A 175 14.73 9.43 2.78
C TYR A 175 16.03 8.65 2.57
N ASP A 176 17.15 9.35 2.43
CA ASP A 176 18.47 8.75 2.38
C ASP A 176 19.54 9.75 2.84
N LEU A 177 20.70 9.20 3.19
CA LEU A 177 21.85 9.96 3.67
C LEU A 177 22.35 10.98 2.66
N HIS A 178 22.30 10.66 1.36
CA HIS A 178 22.81 11.52 0.30
C HIS A 178 21.95 12.77 0.16
N LYS A 179 20.62 12.63 0.19
CA LYS A 179 19.68 13.75 0.21
C LYS A 179 19.87 14.64 1.44
N ALA A 180 20.08 14.05 2.62
CA ALA A 180 20.40 14.82 3.82
C ALA A 180 21.69 15.65 3.62
N ILE A 181 22.76 15.03 3.12
CA ILE A 181 24.03 15.71 2.84
C ILE A 181 23.86 16.85 1.82
N VAL A 182 23.12 16.61 0.74
CA VAL A 182 22.85 17.61 -0.31
C VAL A 182 22.07 18.79 0.24
N GLU A 183 21.03 18.55 1.05
CA GLU A 183 20.24 19.63 1.66
C GLU A 183 21.07 20.47 2.63
N ILE A 184 21.93 19.83 3.43
CA ILE A 184 22.87 20.52 4.32
C ILE A 184 23.80 21.41 3.49
N LEU A 185 24.45 20.87 2.44
CA LEU A 185 25.37 21.64 1.58
C LEU A 185 24.68 22.83 0.89
N ASN A 186 23.40 22.68 0.54
CA ASN A 186 22.61 23.72 -0.12
C ASN A 186 21.96 24.72 0.86
N THR A 187 22.19 24.59 2.17
CA THR A 187 21.62 25.51 3.16
C THR A 187 22.20 26.92 2.94
N ASN A 188 21.32 27.87 2.63
CA ASN A 188 21.73 29.23 2.32
C ASN A 188 22.31 29.92 3.56
N PHE A 189 23.57 30.35 3.48
CA PHE A 189 24.25 31.09 4.53
C PHE A 189 24.85 32.35 3.94
N GLN A 190 24.32 33.52 4.29
CA GLN A 190 24.72 34.79 3.67
C GLN A 190 26.18 35.16 3.98
N ASP A 191 26.65 34.83 5.18
CA ASP A 191 27.93 35.28 5.74
C ASP A 191 29.10 34.34 5.45
N GLY A 192 28.85 33.22 4.78
CA GLY A 192 29.84 32.17 4.53
C GLY A 192 29.33 31.11 3.56
N GLU A 193 29.98 29.97 3.57
CA GLU A 193 29.65 28.80 2.75
C GLU A 193 29.86 27.52 3.55
N ILE A 194 29.02 26.52 3.31
CA ILE A 194 29.20 25.18 3.85
C ILE A 194 30.09 24.42 2.88
N ILE A 195 31.31 24.16 3.28
CA ILE A 195 32.34 23.62 2.38
C ILE A 195 32.42 22.10 2.43
N ASN A 196 31.92 21.48 3.50
CA ASN A 196 32.02 20.05 3.70
C ASN A 196 31.03 19.54 4.77
N VAL A 197 30.56 18.31 4.59
CA VAL A 197 29.64 17.60 5.48
C VAL A 197 30.12 16.16 5.64
N LYS A 198 30.27 15.71 6.87
CA LYS A 198 30.72 14.36 7.22
C LYS A 198 29.78 13.75 8.26
N LEU A 199 29.73 12.42 8.30
CA LEU A 199 29.15 11.72 9.44
C LEU A 199 30.10 11.76 10.61
N LYS A 200 29.58 12.04 11.81
CA LYS A 200 30.36 12.00 13.04
C LYS A 200 30.75 10.57 13.39
N ASP A 201 29.78 9.69 13.35
CA ASP A 201 29.92 8.28 13.70
C ASP A 201 29.63 7.42 12.47
N PRO A 202 30.41 6.35 12.23
CA PRO A 202 30.04 5.36 11.24
C PRO A 202 28.69 4.75 11.64
N LEU A 203 27.78 4.70 10.68
CA LEU A 203 26.49 4.04 10.85
C LEU A 203 26.74 2.59 11.28
N LYS A 204 25.93 2.07 12.19
CA LYS A 204 25.94 0.63 12.50
C LYS A 204 25.69 -0.14 11.20
N ASP A 205 26.13 -1.40 11.12
CA ASP A 205 25.90 -2.33 9.98
C ASP A 205 24.39 -2.67 9.77
N SER A 206 23.48 -1.73 9.99
CA SER A 206 22.08 -1.83 9.65
C SER A 206 21.88 -1.57 8.15
N THR A 207 21.21 -2.48 7.47
CA THR A 207 20.79 -2.33 6.07
C THR A 207 19.78 -1.19 5.87
N PHE A 208 19.12 -0.70 6.93
CA PHE A 208 18.17 0.41 6.88
C PHE A 208 18.35 1.34 8.09
N ILE A 209 18.46 2.65 7.84
CA ILE A 209 18.60 3.68 8.88
C ILE A 209 17.21 4.25 9.19
N ASN A 210 16.75 4.11 10.44
CA ASN A 210 15.59 4.83 10.99
C ASN A 210 15.97 5.46 12.33
N GLU A 211 16.99 6.30 12.33
CA GLU A 211 17.58 6.86 13.55
C GLU A 211 18.00 8.31 13.36
N GLU A 212 18.33 8.97 14.47
CA GLU A 212 18.98 10.27 14.43
C GLU A 212 20.45 10.09 14.08
N VAL A 213 20.86 10.69 12.97
CA VAL A 213 22.23 10.62 12.46
C VAL A 213 22.94 11.93 12.78
N SER A 214 24.13 11.82 13.37
CA SER A 214 24.97 12.96 13.73
C SER A 214 25.86 13.39 12.56
N PHE A 215 25.73 14.64 12.14
CA PHE A 215 26.54 15.25 11.10
C PHE A 215 27.53 16.24 11.70
N VAL A 216 28.72 16.31 11.10
CA VAL A 216 29.72 17.34 11.32
C VAL A 216 29.83 18.16 10.05
N VAL A 217 29.62 19.46 10.15
CA VAL A 217 29.71 20.39 9.01
C VAL A 217 30.85 21.36 9.22
N GLU A 218 31.60 21.63 8.15
CA GLU A 218 32.64 22.65 8.14
C GLU A 218 32.10 23.88 7.41
N VAL A 219 32.07 25.01 8.09
CA VAL A 219 31.56 26.29 7.58
C VAL A 219 32.70 27.28 7.46
N MET A 220 32.86 27.84 6.28
CA MET A 220 33.85 28.87 5.99
C MET A 220 33.18 30.24 5.91
N LEU A 221 33.65 31.20 6.69
CA LEU A 221 33.18 32.59 6.61
C LEU A 221 33.76 33.31 5.38
N LYS A 222 32.97 34.22 4.80
CA LYS A 222 33.47 35.19 3.82
C LYS A 222 34.48 36.13 4.47
N LYS A 223 35.35 36.73 3.65
CA LYS A 223 36.50 37.56 4.11
C LYS A 223 36.14 38.66 5.11
N LYS A 224 34.93 39.23 5.02
CA LYS A 224 34.44 40.29 5.92
C LYS A 224 34.26 39.83 7.38
N TRP A 225 34.10 38.53 7.61
CA TRP A 225 33.74 37.99 8.90
C TRP A 225 34.91 37.20 9.53
N LYS A 226 34.90 37.12 10.86
CA LYS A 226 35.78 36.24 11.64
C LYS A 226 35.00 35.58 12.76
N TRP A 227 35.48 34.44 13.22
CA TRP A 227 34.88 33.75 14.36
C TRP A 227 35.28 34.42 15.68
N ASN A 228 34.40 34.35 16.68
CA ASN A 228 34.70 34.77 18.06
C ASN A 228 35.57 33.77 18.85
N ASN A 229 36.05 32.72 18.22
CA ASN A 229 37.05 31.84 18.82
C ASN A 229 38.43 32.32 18.35
N ASN A 230 39.42 32.38 19.25
CA ASN A 230 40.79 32.85 18.98
C ASN A 230 41.58 31.95 17.98
N LEU A 231 40.90 31.24 17.08
CA LEU A 231 41.48 30.38 16.07
C LEU A 231 41.78 31.20 14.80
N PRO A 232 42.98 31.06 14.24
CA PRO A 232 43.38 31.79 13.02
C PRO A 232 42.65 31.32 11.74
N SER A 233 41.77 30.32 11.85
CA SER A 233 41.03 29.71 10.74
C SER A 233 39.72 30.44 10.48
N SER A 234 39.40 30.73 9.21
CA SER A 234 38.05 31.16 8.79
C SER A 234 37.03 30.03 8.78
N ILE A 235 37.46 28.80 9.11
CA ILE A 235 36.65 27.59 9.14
C ILE A 235 36.35 27.20 10.58
N ASN A 236 35.07 26.91 10.85
CA ASN A 236 34.61 26.35 12.12
C ASN A 236 33.71 25.13 11.86
N THR A 237 33.62 24.25 12.85
CA THR A 237 32.87 22.99 12.75
C THR A 237 31.63 23.02 13.63
N PHE A 238 30.51 22.55 13.10
CA PHE A 238 29.25 22.41 13.83
C PHE A 238 28.77 20.98 13.79
N GLU A 239 28.12 20.57 14.88
CA GLU A 239 27.50 19.26 14.98
C GLU A 239 25.99 19.42 15.17
N PHE A 240 25.21 18.64 14.44
CA PHE A 240 23.77 18.55 14.66
C PHE A 240 23.28 17.16 14.23
N LYS A 241 22.05 16.84 14.66
CA LYS A 241 21.41 15.55 14.38
C LYS A 241 20.22 15.76 13.45
N LEU A 242 20.13 14.94 12.42
CA LEU A 242 18.96 14.86 11.55
C LEU A 242 18.35 13.47 11.63
N LYS A 243 17.02 13.38 11.55
CA LYS A 243 16.34 12.10 11.39
C LYS A 243 16.51 11.61 9.96
N VAL A 244 17.06 10.41 9.78
CA VAL A 244 17.12 9.73 8.48
C VAL A 244 16.25 8.48 8.60
N ASP A 245 15.33 8.31 7.66
CA ASP A 245 14.39 7.19 7.62
C ASP A 245 14.35 6.60 6.21
N GLN A 246 15.15 5.56 6.00
CA GLN A 246 15.32 4.83 4.75
C GLN A 246 14.37 3.63 4.61
N ARG A 247 13.38 3.50 5.50
CA ARG A 247 12.38 2.43 5.39
C ARG A 247 11.61 2.58 4.08
N THR A 248 11.26 1.45 3.48
CA THR A 248 10.49 1.44 2.23
C THR A 248 9.07 1.93 2.51
N GLU A 249 8.62 2.91 1.72
CA GLU A 249 7.25 3.39 1.81
C GLU A 249 6.28 2.46 1.10
N VAL A 250 5.16 2.17 1.74
CA VAL A 250 4.05 1.41 1.18
C VAL A 250 2.76 2.22 1.18
N GLN A 251 1.95 2.05 0.15
CA GLN A 251 0.65 2.70 0.01
C GLN A 251 -0.45 1.73 0.41
N PHE A 252 -1.30 2.14 1.35
CA PHE A 252 -2.37 1.30 1.85
C PHE A 252 -3.40 0.94 0.78
N GLU A 253 -3.78 1.90 -0.06
CA GLU A 253 -4.76 1.63 -1.13
C GLU A 253 -4.24 0.61 -2.13
N ASN A 254 -2.95 0.59 -2.46
CA ASN A 254 -2.39 -0.44 -3.35
C ASN A 254 -2.52 -1.85 -2.75
N ILE A 255 -2.29 -1.98 -1.43
CA ILE A 255 -2.46 -3.26 -0.73
C ILE A 255 -3.93 -3.67 -0.70
N LYS A 256 -4.82 -2.73 -0.39
CA LYS A 256 -6.25 -2.96 -0.35
C LYS A 256 -6.81 -3.35 -1.71
N GLU A 257 -6.42 -2.68 -2.78
CA GLU A 257 -6.83 -3.01 -4.15
C GLU A 257 -6.31 -4.39 -4.58
N ASP A 258 -5.05 -4.74 -4.27
CA ASP A 258 -4.50 -6.07 -4.59
C ASP A 258 -5.27 -7.17 -3.85
N ILE A 259 -5.51 -7.01 -2.55
CA ILE A 259 -6.30 -7.96 -1.73
C ILE A 259 -7.71 -8.11 -2.29
N LEU A 260 -8.43 -6.99 -2.49
CA LEU A 260 -9.81 -7.00 -2.96
C LEU A 260 -9.93 -7.56 -4.39
N SER A 261 -8.93 -7.39 -5.25
CA SER A 261 -8.98 -7.93 -6.62
C SER A 261 -8.77 -9.46 -6.67
N LYS A 262 -7.93 -10.02 -5.78
CA LYS A 262 -7.57 -11.45 -5.78
C LYS A 262 -8.51 -12.30 -4.92
N ILE A 263 -8.99 -11.73 -3.81
CA ILE A 263 -9.88 -12.42 -2.87
C ILE A 263 -11.36 -12.10 -3.16
N SER A 264 -11.64 -11.01 -3.90
CA SER A 264 -12.94 -10.51 -4.38
C SER A 264 -14.12 -10.62 -3.42
N ASN A 265 -14.77 -9.48 -3.16
CA ASN A 265 -16.06 -9.44 -2.48
C ASN A 265 -17.17 -10.22 -3.21
N SER A 266 -16.99 -10.50 -4.51
CA SER A 266 -17.93 -11.29 -5.31
C SER A 266 -17.59 -12.79 -5.36
N LYS A 267 -16.48 -13.23 -4.77
CA LYS A 267 -16.10 -14.64 -4.79
C LYS A 267 -17.03 -15.41 -3.86
N LYS A 268 -17.54 -16.54 -4.36
CA LYS A 268 -18.33 -17.49 -3.59
C LYS A 268 -17.38 -18.57 -3.06
N TYR A 269 -17.50 -18.89 -1.79
CA TYR A 269 -16.81 -20.02 -1.14
C TYR A 269 -17.84 -21.02 -0.64
N TYR A 270 -17.44 -22.28 -0.46
CA TYR A 270 -18.33 -23.36 -0.01
C TYR A 270 -18.15 -23.72 1.45
N SER A 271 -17.19 -23.09 2.13
CA SER A 271 -17.04 -23.14 3.58
C SER A 271 -16.31 -21.90 4.10
N GLU A 272 -16.49 -21.62 5.38
CA GLU A 272 -15.73 -20.58 6.09
C GLU A 272 -14.23 -20.89 6.12
N SER A 273 -13.86 -22.16 6.32
CA SER A 273 -12.46 -22.59 6.27
C SER A 273 -11.83 -22.29 4.92
N GLU A 274 -12.54 -22.52 3.81
CA GLU A 274 -12.04 -22.23 2.47
C GLU A 274 -11.80 -20.73 2.26
N ALA A 275 -12.70 -19.88 2.77
CA ALA A 275 -12.53 -18.43 2.71
C ALA A 275 -11.31 -17.99 3.54
N ILE A 276 -11.18 -18.48 4.77
CA ILE A 276 -10.03 -18.19 5.65
C ILE A 276 -8.72 -18.69 5.03
N ASP A 277 -8.72 -19.91 4.47
CA ASP A 277 -7.55 -20.47 3.79
C ASP A 277 -7.15 -19.64 2.57
N ALA A 278 -8.11 -19.12 1.81
CA ALA A 278 -7.82 -18.23 0.69
C ALA A 278 -7.16 -16.92 1.15
N ILE A 279 -7.59 -16.36 2.29
CA ILE A 279 -6.98 -15.16 2.87
C ILE A 279 -5.60 -15.47 3.45
N ASN A 280 -5.44 -16.56 4.19
CA ASN A 280 -4.14 -16.97 4.75
C ASN A 280 -3.12 -17.29 3.65
N ASN A 281 -3.56 -17.88 2.54
CA ASN A 281 -2.69 -18.22 1.41
C ASN A 281 -2.47 -17.07 0.43
N TYR A 282 -3.12 -15.92 0.60
CA TYR A 282 -2.97 -14.77 -0.31
C TYR A 282 -1.52 -14.29 -0.42
N LYS A 283 -0.70 -14.46 0.62
CA LYS A 283 0.75 -14.19 0.55
C LYS A 283 1.44 -14.87 -0.65
N ASN A 284 0.95 -16.03 -1.07
CA ASN A 284 1.52 -16.79 -2.19
C ASN A 284 1.05 -16.27 -3.56
N THR A 285 -0.01 -15.49 -3.62
CA THR A 285 -0.64 -15.01 -4.86
C THR A 285 -0.59 -13.50 -5.04
N SER A 286 -0.25 -12.74 -4.00
CA SER A 286 -0.08 -11.28 -4.06
C SER A 286 0.96 -10.86 -5.11
N GLU A 287 0.83 -9.67 -5.67
CA GLU A 287 1.85 -9.08 -6.55
C GLU A 287 2.84 -8.20 -5.78
N ILE A 288 2.56 -7.91 -4.51
CA ILE A 288 3.34 -7.03 -3.63
C ILE A 288 4.50 -7.80 -2.97
N GLU A 289 5.74 -7.46 -3.30
CA GLU A 289 6.95 -8.11 -2.77
C GLU A 289 7.03 -8.08 -1.24
N GLN A 290 6.63 -6.97 -0.63
CA GLN A 290 6.64 -6.77 0.82
C GLN A 290 5.67 -7.72 1.56
N ILE A 291 4.62 -8.22 0.90
CA ILE A 291 3.76 -9.26 1.45
C ILE A 291 4.45 -10.62 1.32
N LYS A 292 5.03 -10.92 0.14
CA LYS A 292 5.73 -12.20 -0.13
C LYS A 292 6.90 -12.43 0.81
N ASN A 293 7.71 -11.40 1.05
CA ASN A 293 8.90 -11.51 1.90
C ASN A 293 8.56 -11.46 3.41
N GLY A 294 7.30 -11.20 3.78
CA GLY A 294 6.83 -11.16 5.16
C GLY A 294 7.10 -9.84 5.89
N ASP A 295 7.45 -8.77 5.18
CA ASP A 295 7.55 -7.44 5.79
C ASP A 295 6.17 -6.82 6.06
N ILE A 296 5.12 -7.28 5.38
CA ILE A 296 3.70 -7.01 5.69
C ILE A 296 3.05 -8.32 6.14
N GLU A 297 2.44 -8.29 7.32
CA GLU A 297 1.66 -9.39 7.88
C GLU A 297 0.16 -9.06 7.83
N LEU A 298 -0.66 -10.06 7.52
CA LEU A 298 -2.10 -9.94 7.47
C LEU A 298 -2.70 -10.79 8.59
N GLU A 299 -3.36 -10.16 9.55
CA GLU A 299 -4.10 -10.84 10.60
C GLU A 299 -5.59 -10.77 10.30
N ILE A 300 -6.26 -11.92 10.30
CA ILE A 300 -7.71 -12.01 10.07
C ILE A 300 -8.44 -11.94 11.40
N GLN A 301 -9.38 -11.02 11.50
CA GLN A 301 -10.31 -10.90 12.62
C GLN A 301 -11.73 -11.11 12.10
N GLU A 302 -12.45 -12.09 12.63
CA GLU A 302 -13.83 -12.34 12.26
C GLU A 302 -14.75 -11.24 12.83
N LYS A 303 -15.48 -10.55 11.95
CA LYS A 303 -16.46 -9.53 12.34
C LYS A 303 -17.83 -10.17 12.59
N SER A 304 -17.91 -11.05 13.57
CA SER A 304 -19.15 -11.60 14.15
C SER A 304 -20.10 -12.35 13.19
N TYR A 305 -20.74 -13.36 13.78
CA TYR A 305 -21.55 -14.35 13.06
C TYR A 305 -22.96 -13.83 12.73
N SER A 306 -23.29 -13.74 11.43
CA SER A 306 -24.69 -13.75 10.98
C SER A 306 -25.22 -15.20 10.99
N GLN A 307 -26.53 -15.33 11.27
CA GLN A 307 -27.32 -16.57 11.41
C GLN A 307 -26.95 -17.65 10.39
N ASP A 308 -27.03 -18.92 10.82
CA ASP A 308 -26.83 -20.15 10.02
C ASP A 308 -27.81 -20.28 8.85
N TYR A 309 -27.67 -19.44 7.83
CA TYR A 309 -28.29 -19.64 6.54
C TYR A 309 -27.31 -20.36 5.61
N PRO A 310 -27.77 -21.38 4.86
CA PRO A 310 -26.94 -22.11 3.90
C PRO A 310 -26.30 -21.23 2.82
N LEU A 311 -26.86 -20.04 2.59
CA LEU A 311 -26.28 -19.00 1.76
C LEU A 311 -26.24 -17.72 2.59
N SER A 312 -25.05 -17.25 2.94
CA SER A 312 -24.88 -16.07 3.79
C SER A 312 -23.69 -15.23 3.37
N THR A 313 -23.78 -13.93 3.63
CA THR A 313 -22.63 -13.03 3.54
C THR A 313 -21.88 -13.05 4.88
N LYS A 314 -20.56 -13.22 4.81
CA LYS A 314 -19.66 -13.17 5.96
C LYS A 314 -18.68 -12.01 5.79
N GLU A 315 -18.47 -11.28 6.88
CA GLU A 315 -17.56 -10.16 6.95
C GLU A 315 -16.30 -10.54 7.73
N PHE A 316 -15.15 -10.26 7.12
CA PHE A 316 -13.83 -10.43 7.69
C PHE A 316 -13.15 -9.06 7.78
N GLU A 317 -12.46 -8.79 8.88
CA GLU A 317 -11.56 -7.65 9.00
C GLU A 317 -10.13 -8.15 8.86
N ILE A 318 -9.41 -7.66 7.86
CA ILE A 318 -7.99 -7.93 7.67
C ILE A 318 -7.21 -6.77 8.26
N VAL A 319 -6.48 -7.03 9.33
CA VAL A 319 -5.56 -6.09 9.95
C VAL A 319 -4.20 -6.21 9.26
N VAL A 320 -3.78 -5.14 8.59
CA VAL A 320 -2.50 -5.03 7.89
C VAL A 320 -1.46 -4.48 8.84
N LYS A 321 -0.51 -5.34 9.21
CA LYS A 321 0.59 -5.03 10.11
C LYS A 321 1.88 -4.86 9.33
N LEU A 322 2.62 -3.80 9.64
CA LEU A 322 3.91 -3.52 9.02
C LEU A 322 5.06 -3.96 9.92
N ASN A 323 6.10 -4.53 9.32
CA ASN A 323 7.41 -4.61 9.96
C ASN A 323 8.02 -3.20 10.02
N SER A 324 7.72 -2.50 11.11
CA SER A 324 8.10 -1.10 11.34
C SER A 324 9.62 -0.84 11.33
N GLU A 325 10.46 -1.88 11.41
CA GLU A 325 11.91 -1.75 11.26
C GLU A 325 12.34 -1.54 9.80
N LYS A 326 11.57 -2.05 8.84
CA LYS A 326 11.95 -2.07 7.41
C LYS A 326 11.06 -1.23 6.51
N ILE A 327 9.78 -1.11 6.85
CA ILE A 327 8.78 -0.44 6.01
C ILE A 327 7.93 0.53 6.83
N LYS A 328 7.25 1.44 6.14
CA LYS A 328 6.34 2.42 6.75
C LYS A 328 5.22 2.80 5.78
N TRP A 329 4.15 3.36 6.32
CA TRP A 329 3.12 3.97 5.50
C TRP A 329 3.62 5.26 4.84
N SER A 330 3.34 5.39 3.54
CA SER A 330 3.61 6.61 2.75
C SER A 330 2.80 7.83 3.21
N ASP A 331 1.68 7.62 3.89
CA ASP A 331 0.89 8.69 4.51
C ASP A 331 1.34 9.04 5.94
N GLU A 332 2.44 8.44 6.41
CA GLU A 332 3.08 8.70 7.71
C GLU A 332 2.25 8.29 8.94
N THR A 333 1.19 7.50 8.73
CA THR A 333 0.49 6.85 9.84
C THR A 333 1.40 5.81 10.51
N ILE A 334 1.19 5.56 11.81
CA ILE A 334 1.98 4.59 12.59
C ILE A 334 1.15 3.40 13.09
N SER A 335 -0.17 3.47 12.95
CA SER A 335 -1.08 2.41 13.35
C SER A 335 -1.25 1.36 12.25
N ASP A 336 -1.64 0.16 12.67
CA ASP A 336 -2.15 -0.86 11.76
C ASP A 336 -3.39 -0.33 11.03
N LYS A 337 -3.59 -0.80 9.80
CA LYS A 337 -4.74 -0.43 8.97
C LYS A 337 -5.65 -1.63 8.75
N LYS A 338 -6.93 -1.36 8.53
CA LYS A 338 -7.97 -2.38 8.49
C LYS A 338 -8.64 -2.39 7.13
N ILE A 339 -8.83 -3.57 6.57
CA ILE A 339 -9.56 -3.79 5.33
C ILE A 339 -10.78 -4.63 5.66
N ASP A 340 -11.96 -4.11 5.31
CA ASP A 340 -13.19 -4.86 5.39
C ASP A 340 -13.37 -5.69 4.11
N LEU A 341 -13.50 -7.00 4.29
CA LEU A 341 -13.75 -7.97 3.24
C LEU A 341 -15.11 -8.61 3.49
N SER A 342 -15.97 -8.61 2.48
CA SER A 342 -17.30 -9.24 2.56
C SER A 342 -17.40 -10.29 1.47
N THR A 343 -17.62 -11.55 1.84
CA THR A 343 -17.72 -12.66 0.88
C THR A 343 -18.98 -13.48 1.10
N THR A 344 -19.38 -14.26 0.09
CA THR A 344 -20.56 -15.14 0.17
C THR A 344 -20.11 -16.56 0.44
N ILE A 345 -20.64 -17.15 1.52
CA ILE A 345 -20.47 -18.57 1.85
C ILE A 345 -21.75 -19.32 1.46
N ASP A 346 -21.60 -20.33 0.60
CA ASP A 346 -22.65 -21.19 0.09
C ASP A 346 -22.44 -22.64 0.57
N THR A 347 -22.96 -22.95 1.76
CA THR A 347 -22.90 -24.29 2.38
C THR A 347 -24.04 -25.20 1.94
N ARG A 348 -24.85 -24.80 0.95
CA ARG A 348 -25.91 -25.66 0.40
C ARG A 348 -25.34 -26.96 -0.14
N GLN A 349 -26.09 -28.05 -0.01
CA GLN A 349 -25.68 -29.33 -0.56
C GLN A 349 -25.90 -29.36 -2.09
N VAL A 350 -24.95 -29.94 -2.81
CA VAL A 350 -25.01 -30.05 -4.28
C VAL A 350 -25.87 -31.24 -4.68
N VAL A 351 -26.86 -30.99 -5.53
CA VAL A 351 -27.70 -32.01 -6.15
C VAL A 351 -27.40 -32.05 -7.65
N LYS A 352 -27.15 -33.25 -8.16
CA LYS A 352 -26.85 -33.45 -9.58
C LYS A 352 -28.12 -33.50 -10.41
N LYS A 353 -28.24 -32.53 -11.31
CA LYS A 353 -29.39 -32.36 -12.20
C LYS A 353 -29.64 -33.59 -13.08
N GLN A 354 -28.55 -34.19 -13.58
CA GLN A 354 -28.61 -35.41 -14.41
C GLN A 354 -29.10 -36.64 -13.65
N GLU A 355 -28.83 -36.75 -12.34
CA GLU A 355 -29.30 -37.89 -11.55
C GLU A 355 -30.81 -37.82 -11.34
N VAL A 356 -31.35 -36.62 -11.05
CA VAL A 356 -32.80 -36.37 -10.97
C VAL A 356 -33.48 -36.65 -12.31
N GLU A 357 -32.92 -36.13 -13.40
CA GLU A 357 -33.44 -36.38 -14.75
C GLU A 357 -33.51 -37.87 -15.07
N LYS A 358 -32.45 -38.62 -14.76
CA LYS A 358 -32.39 -40.06 -15.00
C LYS A 358 -33.42 -40.83 -14.19
N ILE A 359 -33.65 -40.47 -12.91
CA ILE A 359 -34.67 -41.11 -12.08
C ILE A 359 -36.06 -40.90 -12.72
N LEU A 360 -36.39 -39.67 -13.09
CA LEU A 360 -37.67 -39.35 -13.72
C LEU A 360 -37.83 -40.00 -15.10
N GLN A 361 -36.78 -40.03 -15.92
CA GLN A 361 -36.76 -40.72 -17.20
C GLN A 361 -37.02 -42.22 -17.04
N ASN A 362 -36.36 -42.89 -16.09
CA ASN A 362 -36.55 -44.32 -15.87
C ASN A 362 -38.00 -44.65 -15.46
N ILE A 363 -38.62 -43.79 -14.66
CA ILE A 363 -40.01 -43.96 -14.21
C ILE A 363 -40.99 -43.92 -15.39
N VAL A 364 -40.76 -43.01 -16.33
CA VAL A 364 -41.64 -42.84 -17.49
C VAL A 364 -41.30 -43.76 -18.67
N ASN A 365 -40.08 -44.32 -18.74
CA ASN A 365 -39.62 -45.14 -19.88
C ASN A 365 -39.54 -46.63 -19.61
N ASP A 366 -39.07 -47.08 -18.44
CA ASP A 366 -38.46 -48.42 -18.38
C ASP A 366 -39.40 -49.56 -18.01
N GLN A 367 -40.49 -49.37 -17.25
CA GLN A 367 -41.30 -50.51 -16.73
C GLN A 367 -42.80 -50.28 -16.50
N ASN A 368 -43.32 -49.06 -16.69
CA ASN A 368 -44.69 -48.74 -16.31
C ASN A 368 -45.58 -48.57 -17.55
N GLN A 369 -46.62 -49.39 -17.66
CA GLN A 369 -47.76 -49.07 -18.52
C GLN A 369 -48.70 -48.14 -17.76
N PHE A 370 -48.90 -46.94 -18.29
CA PHE A 370 -49.85 -45.99 -17.75
C PHE A 370 -51.14 -46.08 -18.56
N ASN A 371 -52.24 -46.52 -17.92
CA ASN A 371 -53.54 -46.63 -18.57
C ASN A 371 -54.25 -45.27 -18.62
N THR A 372 -53.94 -44.38 -17.68
CA THR A 372 -54.53 -43.04 -17.57
C THR A 372 -53.49 -41.98 -17.17
N GLU A 373 -53.80 -40.70 -17.40
CA GLU A 373 -53.04 -39.57 -16.87
C GLU A 373 -52.90 -39.62 -15.35
N GLY A 374 -53.98 -40.04 -14.65
CA GLY A 374 -53.99 -40.18 -13.20
C GLY A 374 -52.98 -41.20 -12.69
N ASP A 375 -52.77 -42.31 -13.40
CA ASP A 375 -51.77 -43.31 -13.04
C ASP A 375 -50.35 -42.73 -13.09
N LEU A 376 -50.05 -41.98 -14.16
CA LEU A 376 -48.76 -41.33 -14.33
C LEU A 376 -48.51 -40.27 -13.24
N ILE A 377 -49.49 -39.40 -12.98
CA ILE A 377 -49.40 -38.37 -11.93
C ILE A 377 -49.19 -39.02 -10.56
N ASN A 378 -49.90 -40.10 -10.25
CA ASN A 378 -49.76 -40.80 -8.98
C ASN A 378 -48.37 -41.42 -8.82
N VAL A 379 -47.82 -42.03 -9.87
CA VAL A 379 -46.46 -42.60 -9.80
C VAL A 379 -45.41 -41.50 -9.62
N LEU A 380 -45.51 -40.41 -10.37
CA LEU A 380 -44.60 -39.27 -10.23
C LEU A 380 -44.68 -38.68 -8.81
N ASN A 381 -45.87 -38.34 -8.32
CA ASN A 381 -46.06 -37.72 -7.00
C ASN A 381 -45.59 -38.60 -5.83
N ASN A 382 -45.61 -39.93 -5.98
CA ASN A 382 -45.15 -40.87 -4.95
C ASN A 382 -43.66 -41.23 -5.07
N THR A 383 -42.96 -40.70 -6.07
CA THR A 383 -41.54 -40.97 -6.29
C THR A 383 -40.68 -40.07 -5.40
N THR A 384 -39.74 -40.68 -4.67
CA THR A 384 -38.63 -39.95 -4.06
C THR A 384 -37.50 -39.76 -5.07
N ILE A 385 -37.25 -38.52 -5.48
CA ILE A 385 -36.25 -38.18 -6.50
C ILE A 385 -34.89 -37.77 -5.93
N GLY A 386 -34.82 -37.44 -4.64
CA GLY A 386 -33.59 -37.06 -3.94
C GLY A 386 -33.88 -36.24 -2.69
N ASP A 387 -32.87 -36.04 -1.85
CA ASP A 387 -32.97 -35.10 -0.72
C ASP A 387 -33.04 -33.65 -1.25
N GLY A 388 -33.86 -32.81 -0.62
CA GLY A 388 -34.03 -31.41 -0.99
C GLY A 388 -34.81 -31.12 -2.28
N VAL A 389 -35.21 -32.14 -3.05
CA VAL A 389 -35.89 -31.99 -4.34
C VAL A 389 -37.32 -32.51 -4.27
N ASN A 390 -38.27 -31.73 -4.77
CA ASN A 390 -39.69 -32.13 -4.84
C ASN A 390 -40.25 -31.95 -6.24
N ILE A 391 -41.26 -32.77 -6.58
CA ILE A 391 -42.07 -32.54 -7.77
C ILE A 391 -43.15 -31.50 -7.42
N GLY A 392 -43.21 -30.44 -8.21
CA GLY A 392 -44.22 -29.39 -8.13
C GLY A 392 -45.38 -29.70 -9.06
N LYS A 393 -45.61 -28.80 -10.04
CA LYS A 393 -46.64 -28.98 -11.06
C LYS A 393 -46.25 -30.03 -12.10
N ILE A 394 -47.22 -30.87 -12.49
CA ILE A 394 -47.12 -31.79 -13.63
C ILE A 394 -48.16 -31.37 -14.66
N GLU A 395 -47.75 -31.13 -15.90
CA GLU A 395 -48.64 -30.90 -17.04
C GLU A 395 -48.46 -32.02 -18.06
N ILE A 396 -49.58 -32.60 -18.52
CA ILE A 396 -49.59 -33.70 -19.49
C ILE A 396 -50.38 -33.26 -20.72
N ASN A 397 -49.80 -33.45 -21.89
CA ASN A 397 -50.47 -33.24 -23.17
C ASN A 397 -50.36 -34.50 -24.03
N ILE A 398 -51.52 -35.13 -24.30
CA ILE A 398 -51.60 -36.39 -25.05
C ILE A 398 -52.03 -36.14 -26.49
N ILE A 399 -51.23 -36.63 -27.43
CA ILE A 399 -51.55 -36.66 -28.86
C ILE A 399 -51.27 -38.07 -29.37
N ASN A 400 -52.29 -38.76 -29.90
CA ASN A 400 -52.14 -40.11 -30.48
C ASN A 400 -51.41 -41.12 -29.56
N ASN A 401 -51.80 -41.19 -28.28
CA ASN A 401 -51.22 -42.03 -27.23
C ASN A 401 -49.77 -41.68 -26.82
N GLU A 402 -49.15 -40.68 -27.45
CA GLU A 402 -47.89 -40.10 -26.98
C GLU A 402 -48.20 -38.95 -26.02
N ALA A 403 -47.68 -39.05 -24.81
CA ALA A 403 -47.81 -38.03 -23.78
C ALA A 403 -46.50 -37.23 -23.68
N ASN A 404 -46.60 -35.92 -23.86
CA ASN A 404 -45.56 -34.98 -23.46
C ASN A 404 -45.85 -34.55 -22.02
N VAL A 405 -44.87 -34.68 -21.15
CA VAL A 405 -44.99 -34.50 -19.70
C VAL A 405 -44.01 -33.42 -19.28
N ASP A 406 -44.53 -32.28 -18.85
CA ASP A 406 -43.75 -31.21 -18.25
C ASP A 406 -43.80 -31.33 -16.73
N ILE A 407 -42.65 -31.58 -16.12
CA ILE A 407 -42.50 -31.78 -14.68
C ILE A 407 -41.74 -30.58 -14.10
N GLN A 408 -42.40 -29.80 -13.27
CA GLN A 408 -41.74 -28.76 -12.48
C GLN A 408 -41.00 -29.41 -11.30
N ILE A 409 -39.71 -29.17 -11.20
CA ILE A 409 -38.84 -29.69 -10.16
C ILE A 409 -38.46 -28.51 -9.26
N LEU A 410 -38.82 -28.63 -7.98
CA LEU A 410 -38.62 -27.62 -6.94
C LEU A 410 -37.40 -27.99 -6.09
N MET A 411 -36.58 -26.99 -5.74
CA MET A 411 -35.43 -27.15 -4.86
C MET A 411 -35.64 -26.39 -3.55
N ASP A 412 -35.31 -27.00 -2.41
CA ASP A 412 -35.36 -26.30 -1.13
C ASP A 412 -34.24 -25.25 -0.98
N SER A 413 -34.23 -24.52 0.15
CA SER A 413 -33.23 -23.48 0.42
C SER A 413 -31.88 -24.03 0.92
N LYS A 414 -31.79 -25.32 1.24
CA LYS A 414 -30.59 -25.99 1.77
C LYS A 414 -29.78 -26.69 0.69
N HIS A 415 -30.31 -26.80 -0.51
CA HIS A 415 -29.70 -27.46 -1.65
C HIS A 415 -29.52 -26.51 -2.84
N ARG A 416 -28.64 -26.90 -3.76
CA ARG A 416 -28.39 -26.19 -5.03
C ARG A 416 -28.09 -27.18 -6.16
N TRP A 417 -28.31 -26.77 -7.39
CA TRP A 417 -27.95 -27.54 -8.57
C TRP A 417 -26.43 -27.55 -8.79
N ASP A 418 -25.93 -28.58 -9.47
CA ASP A 418 -24.57 -28.69 -9.98
C ASP A 418 -24.35 -27.89 -11.28
N ASP A 419 -25.03 -26.75 -11.43
CA ASP A 419 -24.90 -25.86 -12.59
C ASP A 419 -23.93 -24.68 -12.33
N GLU A 420 -23.52 -23.99 -13.40
CA GLU A 420 -22.53 -22.91 -13.33
C GLU A 420 -22.91 -21.75 -12.38
N ASP A 421 -24.21 -21.59 -12.11
CA ASP A 421 -24.75 -20.51 -11.29
C ASP A 421 -24.91 -20.90 -9.81
N ASP A 422 -24.66 -22.16 -9.44
CA ASP A 422 -24.82 -22.69 -8.07
C ASP A 422 -26.13 -22.22 -7.43
N ASN A 423 -27.21 -22.33 -8.19
CA ASN A 423 -28.51 -21.77 -7.82
C ASN A 423 -29.47 -22.85 -7.28
N ASN A 424 -30.58 -22.41 -6.69
CA ASN A 424 -31.68 -23.28 -6.25
C ASN A 424 -32.98 -22.94 -6.98
N LYS A 425 -32.89 -22.47 -8.23
CA LYS A 425 -34.06 -22.12 -9.01
C LYS A 425 -34.79 -23.37 -9.46
N ASP A 426 -36.11 -23.29 -9.45
CA ASP A 426 -36.95 -24.32 -10.04
C ASP A 426 -36.64 -24.48 -11.52
N TRP A 427 -36.80 -25.69 -12.04
CA TRP A 427 -36.68 -25.95 -13.47
C TRP A 427 -37.75 -26.93 -13.94
N THR A 428 -38.06 -26.86 -15.24
CA THR A 428 -39.04 -27.75 -15.87
C THR A 428 -38.31 -28.78 -16.72
N LEU A 429 -38.57 -30.05 -16.47
CA LEU A 429 -38.10 -31.17 -17.27
C LEU A 429 -39.22 -31.64 -18.20
N ASN A 430 -38.94 -31.67 -19.50
CA ASN A 430 -39.85 -32.22 -20.50
C ASN A 430 -39.49 -33.67 -20.79
N LEU A 431 -40.44 -34.58 -20.59
CA LEU A 431 -40.31 -36.00 -20.88
C LEU A 431 -41.38 -36.47 -21.87
N LYS A 432 -41.09 -37.57 -22.57
CA LYS A 432 -42.04 -38.24 -23.46
C LYS A 432 -42.31 -39.64 -22.96
N THR A 433 -43.57 -40.03 -22.95
CA THR A 433 -43.99 -41.40 -22.61
C THR A 433 -45.22 -41.80 -23.41
N LYS A 434 -45.70 -43.03 -23.22
CA LYS A 434 -46.94 -43.53 -23.82
C LYS A 434 -47.99 -43.76 -22.75
N ILE A 435 -49.18 -43.23 -23.00
CA ILE A 435 -50.38 -43.53 -22.22
C ILE A 435 -51.33 -44.25 -23.17
N GLU A 436 -51.53 -45.54 -22.94
CA GLU A 436 -52.40 -46.40 -23.74
C GLU A 436 -53.32 -47.14 -22.76
N ASP A 437 -54.63 -46.89 -22.83
CA ASP A 437 -55.58 -47.62 -21.99
C ASP A 437 -55.73 -49.05 -22.51
N THR A 438 -55.07 -50.00 -21.84
CA THR A 438 -55.14 -51.42 -22.16
C THR A 438 -56.13 -52.18 -21.27
N ARG A 439 -57.03 -51.45 -20.58
CA ARG A 439 -58.07 -52.08 -19.75
C ARG A 439 -59.26 -52.50 -20.60
N ILE A 440 -59.81 -53.66 -20.30
CA ILE A 440 -60.99 -54.22 -20.95
C ILE A 440 -62.15 -54.26 -19.96
N ASP A 441 -63.31 -53.76 -20.38
CA ASP A 441 -64.56 -53.90 -19.62
C ASP A 441 -65.26 -55.22 -19.98
N LEU A 442 -65.36 -56.13 -19.00
CA LEU A 442 -66.07 -57.41 -19.15
C LEU A 442 -67.53 -57.23 -19.58
N SER A 443 -68.21 -56.20 -19.07
CA SER A 443 -69.62 -55.94 -19.40
C SER A 443 -69.77 -55.53 -20.87
N SER A 444 -68.92 -54.62 -21.33
CA SER A 444 -68.88 -54.19 -22.73
C SER A 444 -68.50 -55.34 -23.67
N VAL A 445 -67.56 -56.21 -23.28
CA VAL A 445 -67.20 -57.41 -24.07
C VAL A 445 -68.41 -58.34 -24.19
N LYS A 446 -69.04 -58.68 -23.06
CA LYS A 446 -70.24 -59.54 -23.04
C LYS A 446 -71.33 -59.00 -23.94
N GLN A 447 -71.63 -57.71 -23.85
CA GLN A 447 -72.67 -57.08 -24.66
C GLN A 447 -72.39 -57.25 -26.15
N LYS A 448 -71.19 -56.87 -26.61
CA LYS A 448 -70.87 -56.89 -28.03
C LYS A 448 -70.77 -58.31 -28.60
N ILE A 449 -70.19 -59.27 -27.86
CA ILE A 449 -70.19 -60.68 -28.30
C ILE A 449 -71.63 -61.20 -28.41
N ASN A 450 -72.49 -60.87 -27.44
CA ASN A 450 -73.90 -61.26 -27.48
C ASN A 450 -74.63 -60.65 -28.69
N GLU A 451 -74.39 -59.38 -29.00
CA GLU A 451 -74.93 -58.70 -30.19
C GLU A 451 -74.44 -59.35 -31.48
N GLU A 452 -73.14 -59.65 -31.57
CA GLU A 452 -72.53 -60.28 -32.75
C GLU A 452 -73.09 -61.69 -32.98
N LEU A 453 -73.20 -62.52 -31.93
CA LEU A 453 -73.79 -63.85 -32.05
C LEU A 453 -75.28 -63.80 -32.43
N ASN A 454 -76.08 -62.91 -31.82
CA ASN A 454 -77.49 -62.74 -32.16
C ASN A 454 -77.72 -62.06 -33.54
N SER A 455 -76.69 -61.49 -34.16
CA SER A 455 -76.77 -60.96 -35.53
C SER A 455 -76.64 -62.04 -36.61
N GLN A 456 -76.18 -63.24 -36.22
CA GLN A 456 -76.03 -64.39 -37.10
C GLN A 456 -77.25 -65.33 -36.96
N ASN A 457 -77.46 -66.19 -37.96
CA ASN A 457 -78.53 -67.20 -37.91
C ASN A 457 -77.90 -68.60 -37.91
N PHE A 458 -77.92 -69.25 -36.76
CA PHE A 458 -77.32 -70.56 -36.55
C PHE A 458 -78.37 -71.68 -36.56
N ASN A 459 -77.99 -72.86 -37.04
CA ASN A 459 -78.84 -74.04 -37.10
C ASN A 459 -78.38 -75.18 -36.17
N SER A 460 -77.18 -75.09 -35.58
CA SER A 460 -76.62 -76.15 -34.71
C SER A 460 -75.58 -75.63 -33.69
N GLN A 461 -75.25 -76.44 -32.67
CA GLN A 461 -74.20 -76.13 -31.66
C GLN A 461 -72.86 -75.94 -32.37
N ASP A 462 -72.59 -76.79 -33.37
CA ASP A 462 -71.32 -76.81 -34.08
C ASP A 462 -71.11 -75.57 -34.95
N GLU A 463 -72.18 -75.00 -35.52
CA GLU A 463 -72.10 -73.73 -36.26
C GLU A 463 -71.70 -72.56 -35.33
N ILE A 464 -72.29 -72.48 -34.14
CA ILE A 464 -71.95 -71.45 -33.14
C ILE A 464 -70.51 -71.64 -32.67
N LYS A 465 -70.12 -72.87 -32.30
CA LYS A 465 -68.74 -73.18 -31.88
C LYS A 465 -67.72 -72.83 -32.96
N ASN A 466 -68.00 -73.18 -34.22
CA ASN A 466 -67.11 -72.86 -35.33
C ASN A 466 -67.00 -71.36 -35.59
N TYR A 467 -68.09 -70.61 -35.46
CA TYR A 467 -68.07 -69.16 -35.59
C TYR A 467 -67.24 -68.50 -34.48
N ILE A 468 -67.47 -68.89 -33.23
CA ILE A 468 -66.71 -68.38 -32.07
C ILE A 468 -65.22 -68.72 -32.20
N ALA A 469 -64.87 -69.93 -32.63
CA ALA A 469 -63.48 -70.36 -32.73
C ALA A 469 -62.71 -69.71 -33.90
N ASN A 470 -63.38 -69.42 -35.03
CA ASN A 470 -62.69 -69.03 -36.27
C ASN A 470 -62.98 -67.59 -36.72
N SER A 471 -64.11 -67.01 -36.33
CA SER A 471 -64.59 -65.73 -36.85
C SER A 471 -64.63 -64.64 -35.78
N LEU A 472 -65.01 -64.98 -34.55
CA LEU A 472 -65.06 -64.01 -33.46
C LEU A 472 -63.64 -63.60 -33.03
N LYS A 473 -63.31 -62.32 -33.20
CA LYS A 473 -62.00 -61.76 -32.81
C LYS A 473 -62.19 -60.52 -31.96
N TYR A 474 -61.64 -60.56 -30.75
CA TYR A 474 -61.57 -59.43 -29.85
C TYR A 474 -60.12 -59.04 -29.61
N THR A 475 -59.80 -57.76 -29.77
CA THR A 475 -58.44 -57.27 -29.51
C THR A 475 -58.11 -57.44 -28.02
N GLY A 476 -56.99 -58.09 -27.74
CA GLY A 476 -56.46 -58.25 -26.39
C GLY A 476 -57.06 -59.40 -25.57
N LEU A 477 -57.87 -60.25 -26.21
CA LEU A 477 -58.62 -61.29 -25.53
C LEU A 477 -58.64 -62.58 -26.36
N LYS A 478 -58.48 -63.71 -25.68
CA LYS A 478 -58.57 -65.05 -26.24
C LYS A 478 -59.67 -65.84 -25.53
N ILE A 479 -60.43 -66.60 -26.31
CA ILE A 479 -61.41 -67.55 -25.77
C ILE A 479 -60.67 -68.86 -25.48
N SER A 480 -60.64 -69.27 -24.22
CA SER A 480 -59.95 -70.48 -23.77
C SER A 480 -60.86 -71.71 -23.81
N ASP A 481 -62.16 -71.52 -23.59
CA ASP A 481 -63.15 -72.60 -23.54
C ASP A 481 -64.53 -72.12 -24.02
N ILE A 482 -65.31 -73.04 -24.61
CA ILE A 482 -66.63 -72.78 -25.18
C ILE A 482 -67.59 -73.89 -24.75
N SER A 483 -68.61 -73.53 -23.95
CA SER A 483 -69.72 -74.43 -23.60
C SER A 483 -71.03 -73.90 -24.18
N ILE A 484 -71.83 -74.79 -24.76
CA ILE A 484 -73.13 -74.45 -25.37
C ILE A 484 -74.16 -75.48 -24.95
N GLU A 485 -75.29 -75.02 -24.41
CA GLU A 485 -76.45 -75.82 -24.04
C GLU A 485 -77.72 -75.29 -24.72
N GLY A 486 -78.73 -76.15 -24.87
CA GLY A 486 -80.00 -75.81 -25.54
C GLY A 486 -80.02 -76.14 -27.04
N ASP A 487 -81.08 -75.67 -27.71
CA ASP A 487 -81.35 -75.86 -29.13
C ASP A 487 -82.05 -74.64 -29.76
N LYS A 488 -82.27 -74.69 -31.08
CA LYS A 488 -82.87 -73.60 -31.84
C LYS A 488 -84.30 -73.25 -31.41
N GLU A 489 -85.07 -74.21 -30.89
CA GLU A 489 -86.45 -73.98 -30.47
C GLU A 489 -86.55 -73.38 -29.06
N SER A 490 -85.53 -73.61 -28.23
CA SER A 490 -85.47 -73.21 -26.82
C SER A 490 -84.44 -72.12 -26.48
N GLN A 491 -83.71 -71.61 -27.48
CA GLN A 491 -82.55 -70.72 -27.38
C GLN A 491 -81.27 -71.40 -26.89
N TRP A 492 -80.14 -70.85 -27.31
CA TRP A 492 -78.81 -71.37 -26.99
C TRP A 492 -78.22 -70.60 -25.81
N LEU A 493 -77.82 -71.31 -24.77
CA LEU A 493 -77.03 -70.77 -23.67
C LEU A 493 -75.55 -70.95 -23.99
N VAL A 494 -74.84 -69.86 -24.22
CA VAL A 494 -73.41 -69.86 -24.57
C VAL A 494 -72.61 -69.36 -23.38
N SER A 495 -71.72 -70.20 -22.84
CA SER A 495 -70.72 -69.82 -21.85
C SER A 495 -69.33 -69.79 -22.47
N LEU A 496 -68.60 -68.68 -22.27
CA LEU A 496 -67.24 -68.49 -22.76
C LEU A 496 -66.29 -68.16 -21.62
N LYS A 497 -65.15 -68.85 -21.59
CA LYS A 497 -64.02 -68.48 -20.73
C LYS A 497 -63.05 -67.60 -21.49
N LEU A 498 -62.74 -66.46 -20.89
CA LEU A 498 -62.00 -65.38 -21.49
C LEU A 498 -60.67 -65.18 -20.77
N VAL A 499 -59.58 -65.23 -21.52
CA VAL A 499 -58.22 -64.99 -21.05
C VAL A 499 -57.67 -63.77 -21.76
N LEU A 500 -57.10 -62.84 -21.00
CA LEU A 500 -56.49 -61.63 -21.54
C LEU A 500 -55.10 -61.94 -22.13
N ASP A 501 -54.75 -61.24 -23.20
CA ASP A 501 -53.38 -61.23 -23.69
C ASP A 501 -52.46 -60.53 -22.66
N LEU A 502 -51.16 -60.86 -22.69
CA LEU A 502 -50.17 -60.43 -21.67
C LEU A 502 -50.18 -58.92 -21.34
N LYS A 503 -50.50 -58.07 -22.33
CA LYS A 503 -50.48 -56.61 -22.23
C LYS A 503 -51.80 -55.96 -21.78
N TYR A 504 -52.88 -56.73 -21.61
CA TYR A 504 -54.19 -56.21 -21.21
C TYR A 504 -54.53 -56.60 -19.77
N THR A 505 -55.44 -55.84 -19.16
CA THR A 505 -56.01 -56.10 -17.83
C THR A 505 -57.52 -55.89 -17.86
N TRP A 506 -58.25 -56.44 -16.90
CA TRP A 506 -59.63 -56.03 -16.68
C TRP A 506 -59.66 -54.63 -16.05
N ILE A 507 -60.81 -53.94 -16.07
CA ILE A 507 -60.97 -52.64 -15.38
C ILE A 507 -60.62 -52.73 -13.89
N ASP A 508 -60.86 -53.88 -13.26
CA ASP A 508 -60.49 -54.17 -11.86
C ASP A 508 -59.00 -54.46 -11.65
N LEU A 509 -58.18 -54.30 -12.71
CA LEU A 509 -56.75 -54.58 -12.79
C LEU A 509 -56.36 -56.06 -12.63
N SER A 510 -57.35 -56.98 -12.55
CA SER A 510 -57.07 -58.42 -12.50
C SER A 510 -56.63 -58.93 -13.87
N LYS A 511 -55.84 -60.02 -13.86
CA LYS A 511 -55.48 -60.82 -15.04
C LYS A 511 -56.15 -62.20 -15.03
N ASP A 512 -57.07 -62.40 -14.09
CA ASP A 512 -57.74 -63.68 -13.92
C ASP A 512 -58.64 -63.98 -15.11
N GLU A 513 -58.78 -65.26 -15.41
CA GLU A 513 -59.78 -65.74 -16.37
C GLU A 513 -61.18 -65.31 -15.89
N LYS A 514 -62.00 -64.82 -16.81
CA LYS A 514 -63.40 -64.47 -16.53
C LYS A 514 -64.32 -65.29 -17.41
N GLU A 515 -65.47 -65.66 -16.87
CA GLU A 515 -66.52 -66.39 -17.59
C GLU A 515 -67.69 -65.47 -17.89
N ILE A 516 -68.21 -65.52 -19.12
CA ILE A 516 -69.42 -64.82 -19.52
C ILE A 516 -70.48 -65.82 -19.99
N LEU A 517 -71.71 -65.62 -19.52
CA LEU A 517 -72.89 -66.40 -19.92
C LEU A 517 -73.87 -65.52 -20.70
N MET A 518 -74.30 -66.00 -21.87
CA MET A 518 -75.12 -65.27 -22.83
C MET A 518 -76.25 -66.15 -23.40
N VAL A 519 -77.29 -65.51 -23.93
CA VAL A 519 -78.41 -66.18 -24.62
C VAL A 519 -78.37 -65.78 -26.09
N VAL A 520 -78.27 -66.78 -26.98
CA VAL A 520 -78.28 -66.60 -28.44
C VAL A 520 -79.58 -67.19 -28.98
N SER A 521 -80.32 -66.38 -29.75
CA SER A 521 -81.65 -66.74 -30.28
C SER A 521 -81.58 -67.23 -31.72
#